data_AF-A0A9J6P067-F1
#
_entry.id   AF-A0A9J6P067-F1
#
_cell.length_a   1.000
_cell.length_b   1.000
_cell.length_c   1.000
_cell.angle_alpha   90.00
_cell.angle_beta   90.00
_cell.angle_gamma   90.00
#
_symmetry.space_group_name_H-M   'P 1'
#
loop_
_entity.id
_entity.type
_entity.pdbx_description
1 polymer ?
#
loop_
_entity_poly.entity_id
_entity_poly.type
_entity_poly.pdbx_seq_one_letter_code
_entity_poly.pdbx_strand_id
1 'polypeptide(L)' 'MEDVFVLGMRALGAGIAALACIGGGIGTGIATSKAVEGIARQPEASGEILKVLIIGGALSEATAIYGLLVSLLLIFVGL' A
#
# COMPACT_ATOMS: atom_id res chain seq x y z
N MET A 1 -11.48 32.58 8.22
CA MET A 1 -10.89 31.76 9.31
C MET A 1 -11.35 30.31 9.19
N GLU A 2 -12.64 30.07 8.91
CA GLU A 2 -13.15 28.73 8.54
C GLU A 2 -12.36 28.07 7.40
N ASP A 3 -12.02 28.79 6.33
CA ASP A 3 -11.29 28.20 5.18
C ASP A 3 -9.88 27.68 5.54
N VAL A 4 -9.18 28.37 6.44
CA VAL A 4 -7.85 27.98 6.90
C VAL A 4 -7.95 26.75 7.82
N PHE A 5 -8.98 26.70 8.66
CA PHE A 5 -9.24 25.56 9.53
C PHE A 5 -9.57 24.30 8.71
N VAL A 6 -10.45 24.42 7.71
CA VAL A 6 -10.81 23.31 6.81
C VAL A 6 -9.58 22.82 6.02
N LEU A 7 -8.75 23.74 5.52
CA LEU A 7 -7.51 23.37 4.82
C LEU A 7 -6.54 22.62 5.74
N GLY A 8 -6.39 23.06 7.00
CA GLY A 8 -5.56 22.39 7.99
C GLY A 8 -6.04 20.96 8.30
N MET A 9 -7.36 20.78 8.46
CA MET A 9 -7.96 19.46 8.72
C MET A 9 -7.80 18.51 7.53
N ARG A 10 -7.89 19.02 6.29
CA ARG A 10 -7.62 18.24 5.08
C ARG A 10 -6.19 17.74 5.00
N ALA A 11 -5.22 18.61 5.30
CA ALA A 11 -3.81 18.24 5.31
C ALA A 11 -3.51 17.15 6.35
N LEU A 12 -4.14 17.24 7.54
CA LEU A 12 -4.09 16.19 8.55
C LEU A 12 -4.71 14.88 8.06
N GLY A 13 -5.91 14.94 7.47
CA GLY A 13 -6.58 13.76 6.90
C GLY A 13 -5.76 13.09 5.80
N ALA A 14 -5.13 13.88 4.93
CA ALA A 14 -4.23 13.40 3.89
C ALA A 14 -3.00 12.67 4.46
N GLY A 15 -2.43 13.19 5.55
CA GLY A 15 -1.34 12.53 6.28
C GLY A 15 -1.77 11.23 6.94
N ILE A 16 -2.97 11.18 7.53
CA ILE A 16 -3.51 9.94 8.12
C ILE A 16 -3.79 8.89 7.04
N ALA A 17 -4.31 9.28 5.87
CA ALA A 17 -4.55 8.37 4.75
C ALA A 17 -3.25 7.68 4.27
N ALA A 18 -2.09 8.35 4.39
CA ALA A 18 -0.80 7.76 4.06
C ALA A 18 -0.39 6.59 4.98
N LEU A 19 -1.01 6.46 6.17
CA LEU A 19 -0.77 5.30 7.05
C LEU A 19 -1.28 3.99 6.46
N ALA A 20 -2.15 4.02 5.45
CA ALA A 20 -2.56 2.84 4.70
C ALA A 20 -1.37 2.07 4.09
N CYS A 21 -0.26 2.76 3.79
CA CYS A 21 0.97 2.15 3.28
C CYS A 21 1.64 1.18 4.26
N ILE A 22 1.36 1.28 5.56
CA ILE A 22 1.96 0.40 6.58
C ILE A 22 1.48 -1.05 6.37
N GLY A 23 0.18 -1.24 6.12
CA GLY A 23 -0.39 -2.56 5.89
C GLY A 23 0.19 -3.22 4.65
N GLY A 24 0.23 -2.50 3.53
CA GLY A 24 0.81 -2.96 2.27
C GLY A 24 2.30 -3.29 2.41
N GLY A 25 3.09 -2.40 3.00
CA GLY A 25 4.53 -2.60 3.19
C GLY A 25 4.87 -3.82 4.05
N ILE A 26 4.16 -4.01 5.18
CA ILE A 26 4.36 -5.18 6.04
C ILE A 26 3.90 -6.46 5.33
N GLY A 27 2.72 -6.44 4.72
CA GLY A 27 2.16 -7.61 4.03
C GLY A 27 3.04 -8.08 2.88
N THR A 28 3.45 -7.16 2.00
CA THR A 28 4.34 -7.44 0.86
C THR A 28 5.72 -7.91 1.34
N GLY A 29 6.26 -7.32 2.43
CA GLY A 29 7.54 -7.75 3.01
C GLY A 29 7.51 -9.19 3.52
N ILE A 30 6.47 -9.57 4.26
CA ILE A 30 6.28 -10.94 4.76
C ILE A 30 6.09 -11.92 3.60
N ALA A 31 5.22 -11.59 2.64
CA ALA A 31 4.97 -12.43 1.47
C ALA A 31 6.24 -12.67 0.65
N THR A 32 7.03 -11.62 0.43
CA THR A 32 8.30 -11.70 -0.31
C THR A 32 9.32 -12.56 0.42
N SER A 33 9.46 -12.40 1.75
CA SER A 33 10.34 -13.25 2.55
C SER A 33 9.98 -14.74 2.41
N LYS A 34 8.69 -15.07 2.48
CA LYS A 34 8.21 -16.45 2.30
C LYS A 34 8.39 -16.97 0.89
N ALA A 35 8.26 -16.12 -0.12
CA ALA A 35 8.56 -16.49 -1.50
C ALA A 35 10.04 -16.84 -1.67
N VAL A 36 10.95 -16.04 -1.12
CA VAL A 36 12.40 -16.30 -1.16
C VAL A 36 12.75 -17.60 -0.43
N GLU A 37 12.20 -17.83 0.77
CA GLU A 37 12.36 -19.11 1.48
C GLU A 37 11.85 -20.30 0.65
N GLY A 38 10.70 -20.16 0.00
CA GLY A 38 10.12 -21.19 -0.86
C GLY A 38 11.00 -21.51 -2.08
N ILE A 39 11.51 -20.47 -2.75
CA ILE A 39 12.42 -20.60 -3.90
C ILE A 39 13.72 -21.29 -3.47
N ALA A 40 14.28 -20.93 -2.31
CA ALA A 40 15.49 -21.55 -1.81
C ALA A 40 15.32 -23.05 -1.50
N ARG A 41 14.10 -23.46 -1.08
CA ARG A 41 13.78 -24.88 -0.82
C ARG A 41 13.48 -25.66 -2.10
N GLN A 42 12.85 -25.03 -3.09
CA GLN A 42 12.46 -25.67 -4.35
C GLN A 42 12.72 -24.71 -5.54
N PRO A 43 13.95 -24.66 -6.07
CA PRO A 43 14.32 -23.73 -7.14
C PRO A 43 13.51 -23.93 -8.44
N GLU A 44 13.10 -25.16 -8.73
CA GLU A 44 12.31 -25.50 -9.92
C GLU A 44 10.90 -24.91 -9.88
N ALA A 45 10.37 -24.61 -8.68
CA ALA A 45 9.06 -24.00 -8.49
C ALA A 45 9.08 -22.47 -8.52
N SER A 46 10.24 -21.84 -8.75
CA SER A 46 10.41 -20.39 -8.67
C SER A 46 9.44 -19.59 -9.53
N GLY A 47 9.15 -20.06 -10.75
CA GLY A 47 8.19 -19.40 -11.65
C GLY A 47 6.77 -19.37 -11.08
N GLU A 48 6.29 -20.45 -10.46
CA GLU A 48 4.96 -20.50 -9.84
C GLU A 48 4.90 -19.65 -8.56
N ILE A 49 5.96 -19.71 -7.74
CA ILE A 49 6.06 -18.91 -6.51
C ILE A 49 6.01 -17.41 -6.83
N LEU A 50 6.78 -16.96 -7.83
CA LEU A 50 6.78 -15.57 -8.25
C LEU A 50 5.42 -15.13 -8.83
N LYS A 51 4.74 -15.99 -9.58
CA LYS A 51 3.39 -15.71 -10.09
C LYS A 51 2.41 -15.45 -8.94
N VAL A 52 2.40 -16.30 -7.92
CA VAL A 52 1.54 -16.11 -6.74
C VAL A 52 1.94 -14.86 -5.96
N LEU A 53 3.25 -14.61 -5.78
CA LEU A 53 3.74 -13.41 -5.11
C LEU A 53 3.30 -12.12 -5.82
N ILE A 54 3.36 -12.06 -7.15
CA ILE A 54 2.96 -10.87 -7.91
C ILE A 54 1.45 -10.61 -7.76
N ILE A 55 0.62 -11.65 -7.86
CA ILE A 55 -0.84 -11.52 -7.69
C ILE A 55 -1.16 -11.06 -6.26
N GLY A 56 -0.58 -11.71 -5.25
CA GLY A 56 -0.76 -11.33 -3.85
C GLY A 56 -0.23 -9.92 -3.54
N GLY A 57 0.92 -9.56 -4.11
CA GLY A 57 1.52 -8.23 -3.98
C GLY A 57 0.64 -7.15 -4.58
N ALA A 58 0.08 -7.36 -5.78
CA ALA A 58 -0.85 -6.41 -6.40
C ALA A 58 -2.10 -6.19 -5.55
N LEU A 59 -2.62 -7.24 -4.90
CA LEU A 59 -3.75 -7.13 -3.98
C LEU A 59 -3.38 -6.41 -2.68
N SER A 60 -2.17 -6.64 -2.15
CA SER A 60 -1.62 -5.95 -0.98
C SER A 60 -1.50 -4.44 -1.23
N GLU A 61 -0.95 -4.06 -2.39
CA GLU A 61 -0.75 -2.66 -2.78
C GLU A 61 -2.05 -1.88 -3.02
N ALA A 62 -3.18 -2.56 -3.27
CA ALA A 62 -4.47 -1.89 -3.45
C ALA A 62 -4.84 -1.00 -2.25
N THR A 63 -4.47 -1.44 -1.03
CA THR A 63 -4.70 -0.67 0.20
C THR A 63 -3.93 0.66 0.23
N ALA A 64 -2.65 0.64 -0.20
CA ALA A 64 -1.82 1.82 -0.32
C ALA A 64 -2.34 2.76 -1.42
N ILE A 65 -2.82 2.22 -2.55
CA ILE A 65 -3.41 2.99 -3.64
C ILE A 65 -4.67 3.72 -3.18
N TYR A 66 -5.54 3.09 -2.37
CA TYR A 66 -6.72 3.77 -1.82
C TYR A 66 -6.33 4.90 -0.85
N GLY A 67 -5.32 4.70 0.00
CA GLY A 67 -4.79 5.75 0.87
C GLY A 67 -4.22 6.93 0.07
N LEU A 68 -3.45 6.65 -0.97
CA LEU A 68 -2.94 7.66 -1.90
C LEU A 68 -4.08 8.42 -2.59
N LEU A 69 -5.09 7.72 -3.10
CA LEU A 69 -6.25 8.33 -3.76
C LEU A 69 -6.96 9.30 -2.83
N VAL A 70 -7.26 8.90 -1.60
CA VAL A 70 -7.92 9.76 -0.60
C VAL A 70 -7.04 10.98 -0.30
N SER A 71 -5.73 10.79 -0.12
CA SER A 71 -4.78 11.87 0.14
C SER A 71 -4.76 12.89 -1.01
N LEU A 72 -4.74 12.43 -2.27
CA LEU A 72 -4.80 13.28 -3.45
C LEU A 72 -6.12 14.06 -3.54
N LEU A 73 -7.25 13.41 -3.26
CA LEU A 73 -8.57 14.06 -3.29
C LEU A 73 -8.68 15.17 -2.24
N LEU A 74 -8.16 14.96 -1.03
CA LEU A 74 -8.18 15.95 0.06
C LEU A 74 -7.31 17.17 -0.25
N ILE A 75 -6.18 16.99 -0.94
CA ILE A 75 -5.22 18.08 -1.23
C ILE A 75 -5.56 18.82 -2.52
N PHE A 76 -5.91 18.13 -3.60
CA PHE A 76 -5.97 18.72 -4.93
C PHE A 76 -7.38 18.99 -5.44
N VAL A 77 -8.36 18.19 -5.02
CA VAL A 77 -9.76 18.37 -5.44
C VAL A 77 -10.54 19.15 -4.40
N GLY A 78 -10.20 18.92 -3.14
CA GLY A 78 -10.95 19.49 -2.04
C GLY A 78 -12.28 18.78 -1.85
N LEU A 79 -12.21 17.47 -1.59
CA LEU A 79 -13.29 16.74 -0.90
C LEU A 79 -13.29 17.06 0.60
#